data_AF-A0A3M1E108-F1
#
_entry.id   AF-A0A3M1E108-F1
#
_cell.length_a   1.000
_cell.length_b   1.000
_cell.length_c   1.000
_cell.angle_alpha   90.00
_cell.angle_beta   90.00
_cell.angle_gamma   90.00
#
_symmetry.space_group_name_H-M   'P 1'
#
loop_
_entity.id
_entity.type
_entity.pdbx_description
1 polymer ?
#
loop_
_entity_poly.entity_id
_entity_poly.type
_entity_poly.pdbx_seq_one_letter_code
_entity_poly.pdbx_strand_id
1 'polypeptide(L)' 'MSERLTRFFASRWGILLAGAVIGLLAPLLQRAGNPPNMGICVACFERDIAGALGLHRVATVQYI' A
#
# COMPACT_ATOMS: atom_id res chain seq x y z
N MET A 1 -20.37 -14.61 -11.85
CA MET A 1 -18.90 -14.81 -11.96
C MET A 1 -18.13 -14.52 -10.66
N SER A 2 -18.67 -13.74 -9.70
CA SER A 2 -17.92 -13.29 -8.51
C SER A 2 -17.74 -14.34 -7.39
N GLU A 3 -18.74 -15.20 -7.15
CA GLU A 3 -18.76 -16.05 -5.95
C GLU A 3 -17.58 -17.03 -5.81
N ARG A 4 -17.10 -17.63 -6.91
CA ARG A 4 -15.94 -18.54 -6.86
C ARG A 4 -14.66 -17.81 -6.48
N LEU A 5 -14.45 -16.59 -7.00
CA LEU A 5 -13.27 -15.79 -6.67
C LEU A 5 -13.29 -15.37 -5.20
N THR A 6 -14.42 -14.85 -4.71
CA THR A 6 -14.55 -14.42 -3.32
C THR A 6 -14.34 -15.60 -2.36
N ARG A 7 -14.89 -16.79 -2.67
CA ARG A 7 -14.65 -18.01 -1.89
C ARG A 7 -13.19 -18.45 -1.89
N PHE A 8 -12.48 -18.28 -3.01
CA PHE A 8 -11.06 -18.61 -3.10
C PHE A 8 -10.20 -17.67 -2.24
N PHE A 9 -10.39 -16.35 -2.34
CA PHE A 9 -9.65 -15.38 -1.52
C PHE A 9 -10.01 -15.45 -0.04
N ALA A 10 -11.25 -15.86 0.30
CA ALA A 10 -11.66 -16.13 1.68
C ALA A 10 -11.14 -17.47 2.23
N SER A 11 -10.57 -18.34 1.39
CA SER A 11 -9.98 -19.60 1.84
C SER A 11 -8.64 -19.37 2.55
N ARG A 12 -8.22 -20.31 3.40
CA ARG A 12 -6.93 -20.25 4.11
C ARG A 12 -5.75 -20.03 3.15
N TRP A 13 -5.76 -20.71 2.00
CA TRP A 13 -4.74 -20.58 0.98
C TRP A 13 -4.77 -19.21 0.28
N GLY A 14 -5.96 -18.65 0.05
CA GLY A 14 -6.13 -17.32 -0.50
C GLY A 14 -5.55 -16.22 0.41
N ILE A 15 -5.83 -16.32 1.71
CA ILE A 15 -5.31 -15.37 2.71
C ILE A 15 -3.78 -15.48 2.82
N LEU A 16 -3.23 -16.70 2.86
CA LEU A 16 -1.79 -16.92 2.90
C LEU A 16 -1.08 -16.35 1.66
N LEU A 17 -1.64 -16.59 0.47
CA LEU A 17 -1.07 -16.10 -0.78
C LEU A 17 -1.12 -14.58 -0.86
N ALA A 18 -2.24 -13.96 -0.46
CA ALA A 18 -2.35 -12.50 -0.39
C ALA A 18 -1.33 -11.89 0.58
N GLY A 19 -1.19 -12.47 1.78
CA GLY A 19 -0.19 -12.05 2.76
C GLY A 19 1.24 -12.19 2.26
N ALA A 20 1.57 -13.31 1.60
CA ALA A 20 2.88 -13.53 1.01
C ALA A 20 3.21 -12.51 -0.09
N VAL A 21 2.24 -12.21 -0.96
CA VAL A 21 2.40 -11.20 -2.02
C VAL A 21 2.62 -9.81 -1.43
N ILE A 22 1.82 -9.39 -0.45
CA ILE A 22 1.98 -8.09 0.22
C ILE A 22 3.32 -8.03 0.96
N GLY A 23 3.69 -9.10 1.67
CA GLY A 23 4.95 -9.21 2.41
C GLY A 23 6.18 -9.17 1.52
N LEU A 24 6.08 -9.66 0.27
CA LEU A 24 7.16 -9.56 -0.73
C LEU A 24 7.18 -8.17 -1.39
N LEU A 25 6.02 -7.61 -1.73
CA LEU A 25 5.93 -6.31 -2.39
C LEU A 25 6.41 -5.16 -1.51
N ALA A 26 6.12 -5.20 -0.20
CA ALA A 26 6.52 -4.14 0.72
C ALA A 26 8.03 -3.82 0.70
N PRO A 27 8.96 -4.78 0.87
CA PRO A 27 10.40 -4.51 0.80
C PRO A 27 10.91 -4.26 -0.63
N LEU A 28 10.23 -4.79 -1.66
CA LEU A 28 10.60 -4.52 -3.05
C LEU A 28 10.31 -3.06 -3.42
N LEU A 29 9.14 -2.56 -3.05
CA LEU A 29 8.78 -1.16 -3.26
C LEU A 29 9.66 -0.21 -2.43
N GLN A 30 10.06 -0.65 -1.24
CA GLN A 30 11.07 0.05 -0.44
C GLN A 30 12.39 0.20 -1.19
N ARG A 31 12.87 -0.86 -1.84
CA ARG A 31 14.08 -0.79 -2.68
C ARG A 31 13.88 0.04 -3.94
N ALA A 32 12.67 0.08 -4.49
CA ALA A 32 12.36 0.80 -5.72
C ALA A 32 12.22 2.32 -5.52
N GLY A 33 12.24 2.84 -4.28
CA GLY A 33 12.27 4.28 -4.00
C GLY A 33 11.30 4.75 -2.91
N ASN A 34 10.44 3.88 -2.36
CA ASN A 34 9.59 4.28 -1.24
C ASN A 34 10.44 4.60 0.01
N PRO A 35 9.99 5.51 0.90
CA PRO A 35 10.69 5.82 2.14
C PRO A 35 10.78 4.61 3.09
N PRO A 36 11.89 4.42 3.85
CA PRO A 36 12.20 3.23 4.69
C PRO A 36 11.11 2.79 5.65
N ASN A 37 10.22 3.69 6.03
CA ASN A 37 9.10 3.48 6.93
C ASN A 37 7.73 3.31 6.22
N MET A 38 7.69 3.32 4.88
CA MET A 38 6.45 3.37 4.10
C MET A 38 6.11 2.09 3.33
N GLY A 39 7.05 1.23 2.93
CA GLY A 39 6.73 -0.09 2.33
C GLY A 39 5.57 -0.05 1.32
N ILE A 40 4.43 -0.66 1.66
CA ILE A 40 3.14 -0.61 0.90
C ILE A 40 2.00 0.08 1.68
N CYS A 41 2.34 1.10 2.47
CA CYS A 41 1.43 1.80 3.38
C CYS A 41 0.45 2.73 2.64
N VAL A 42 -0.80 2.29 2.47
CA VAL A 42 -1.86 3.08 1.82
C VAL A 42 -2.10 4.42 2.52
N ALA A 43 -2.14 4.43 3.86
CA ALA A 43 -2.34 5.66 4.63
C ALA A 43 -1.21 6.69 4.43
N CYS A 44 0.02 6.21 4.26
CA CYS A 44 1.18 7.06 4.03
C CYS A 44 1.09 7.73 2.65
N PHE A 45 0.69 6.97 1.63
CA PHE A 45 0.43 7.52 0.30
C PHE A 45 -0.70 8.55 0.30
N GLU A 46 -1.81 8.26 0.98
CA GLU A 46 -2.93 9.20 1.08
C GLU A 46 -2.50 10.51 1.74
N ARG A 47 -1.73 10.43 2.83
CA ARG A 47 -1.15 11.61 3.47
C ARG A 47 -0.24 12.38 2.51
N ASP A 48 0.65 11.70 1.80
CA ASP A 48 1.59 12.39 0.92
C ASP A 48 0.87 13.05 -0.27
N ILE A 49 -0.20 12.43 -0.80
CA ILE A 49 -1.08 13.02 -1.82
C ILE A 49 -1.85 14.22 -1.26
N ALA A 50 -2.46 14.09 -0.08
CA ALA A 50 -3.18 15.19 0.57
C ALA A 50 -2.24 16.36 0.89
N GLY A 51 -1.01 16.06 1.27
CA GLY A 51 0.09 16.99 1.37
C GLY A 51 0.36 17.68 0.03
N ALA A 52 0.61 16.92 -1.02
CA ALA A 52 0.88 17.47 -2.35
C ALA A 52 -0.22 18.42 -2.83
N LEU A 53 -1.48 18.10 -2.56
CA LEU A 53 -2.64 18.91 -2.95
C LEU A 53 -2.89 20.11 -2.01
N GLY A 54 -2.10 20.30 -0.96
CA GLY A 54 -2.27 21.39 0.00
C GLY A 54 -3.44 21.21 0.98
N LEU A 55 -4.00 20.01 1.10
CA LEU A 55 -5.13 19.71 2.00
C LEU A 55 -4.70 19.66 3.47
N HIS A 56 -3.41 19.49 3.75
CA HIS A 56 -2.84 19.68 5.08
C HIS A 56 -1.46 20.33 5.02
N ARG A 57 -1.05 21.04 6.08
CA ARG A 57 0.14 21.92 6.06
C ARG A 57 1.41 21.26 6.60
N VAL A 58 1.88 20.20 5.95
CA VAL A 58 3.17 19.56 6.30
C VAL A 58 4.19 19.91 5.23
N ALA A 59 5.18 20.73 5.58
CA ALA A 59 6.15 21.31 4.65
C ALA A 59 6.91 20.28 3.81
N THR A 60 7.18 19.08 4.34
CA THR A 60 7.96 18.05 3.64
C THR A 60 7.24 17.40 2.46
N VAL A 61 5.92 17.59 2.33
CA VAL A 61 5.09 16.99 1.28
C VAL A 61 4.33 18.04 0.45
N GLN A 62 4.65 19.34 0.62
CA GLN A 62 4.14 20.42 -0.24
C GLN A 62 5.07 20.60 -1.44
N TYR A 63 4.91 19.77 -2.46
CA TYR A 63 5.76 19.80 -3.67
C TYR A 63 5.03 20.27 -4.94
N ILE A 64 3.76 20.67 -4.80
CA ILE A 64 2.95 21.37 -5.80
C ILE A 64 2.59 22.73 -5.20
#